data_AF-A0A5C5YIW5-F1
#
_entry.id   AF-A0A5C5YIW5-F1
#
_cell.length_a   1.000
_cell.length_b   1.000
_cell.length_c   1.000
_cell.angle_alpha   90.00
_cell.angle_beta   90.00
_cell.angle_gamma   90.00
#
_symmetry.space_group_name_H-M   'P 1'
#
loop_
_entity.id
_entity.type
_entity.pdbx_description
1 polymer ?
#
loop_
_entity_poly.entity_id
_entity_poly.type
_entity_poly.pdbx_seq_one_letter_code
_entity_poly.pdbx_strand_id
1 'polypeptide(L)' 'MTNQELLATIESLPKDVQFALANSVLDRLASEGPPPISEELKAIFMQREEAFFAEPNRGESWDDVRAELFGR' A
#
# COMPACT_ATOMS: atom_id res chain seq x y z
N MET A 1 5.82 6.04 -20.61
CA MET A 1 5.82 4.78 -19.85
C MET A 1 4.47 4.65 -19.17
N THR A 2 3.75 3.58 -19.44
CA THR A 2 2.45 3.27 -18.84
C THR A 2 2.62 2.57 -17.49
N ASN A 3 1.57 2.53 -16.66
CA ASN A 3 1.62 1.80 -15.39
C ASN A 3 1.91 0.30 -15.57
N GLN A 4 1.44 -0.31 -16.66
CA GLN A 4 1.74 -1.70 -16.99
C GLN A 4 3.21 -1.92 -17.37
N GLU A 5 3.80 -0.99 -18.13
CA GLU A 5 5.24 -1.04 -18.46
C GLU A 5 6.13 -0.87 -17.23
N LEU A 6 5.69 -0.04 -16.27
CA LEU A 6 6.39 0.17 -15.00
C LEU A 6 6.38 -1.10 -14.14
N LEU A 7 5.21 -1.74 -13.99
CA LEU A 7 5.06 -2.98 -13.23
C LEU A 7 5.92 -4.11 -13.82
N ALA A 8 5.85 -4.31 -15.15
CA ALA A 8 6.67 -5.30 -15.83
C ALA A 8 8.17 -5.05 -15.64
N THR A 9 8.59 -3.78 -15.63
CA THR A 9 9.99 -3.41 -15.37
C THR A 9 10.39 -3.79 -13.94
N ILE A 10 9.56 -3.47 -12.93
CA ILE A 10 9.82 -3.81 -11.53
C ILE A 10 9.89 -5.33 -11.33
N GLU A 11 8.96 -6.08 -11.91
CA GLU A 11 8.92 -7.54 -11.82
C GLU A 11 10.14 -8.21 -12.45
N SER A 12 10.74 -7.57 -13.47
CA SER A 12 11.95 -8.05 -14.15
C SER A 12 13.24 -7.82 -13.34
N LEU A 13 13.21 -6.98 -12.30
CA LEU A 13 14.39 -6.70 -11.48
C LEU A 13 14.78 -7.90 -10.60
N PRO A 14 16.06 -8.02 -10.21
CA PRO A 14 16.48 -8.96 -9.17
C PRO A 14 15.69 -8.77 -7.86
N LYS A 15 15.43 -9.87 -7.13
CA LYS A 15 14.54 -9.84 -5.95
C LYS A 15 15.04 -8.93 -4.83
N ASP A 16 16.34 -8.90 -4.59
CA ASP A 16 17.01 -7.98 -3.68
C ASP A 16 16.76 -6.51 -4.07
N VAL A 17 16.80 -6.20 -5.36
CA VAL A 17 16.50 -4.86 -5.89
C VAL A 17 15.01 -4.53 -5.76
N GLN A 18 14.11 -5.49 -5.99
CA GLN A 18 12.67 -5.31 -5.74
C GLN A 18 12.40 -4.96 -4.27
N PHE A 19 13.04 -5.67 -3.33
CA PHE A 19 12.90 -5.39 -1.89
C PHE A 19 13.46 -4.01 -1.51
N ALA A 20 14.63 -3.63 -2.03
CA ALA A 20 15.21 -2.31 -1.79
C ALA A 20 14.31 -1.18 -2.32
N LEU A 21 13.71 -1.39 -3.51
CA LEU A 21 12.76 -0.45 -4.10
C LEU A 21 11.48 -0.33 -3.26
N ALA A 22 10.92 -1.45 -2.80
CA ALA A 22 9.73 -1.44 -1.93
C ALA A 22 9.98 -0.69 -0.62
N ASN A 23 11.12 -0.93 0.04
CA ASN A 23 11.49 -0.22 1.27
C ASN A 23 11.66 1.29 1.02
N SER A 24 12.33 1.68 -0.06
CA SER A 24 12.48 3.09 -0.46
C SER A 24 11.13 3.79 -0.68
N VAL A 25 10.17 3.11 -1.31
CA VAL A 25 8.81 3.63 -1.49
C VAL A 25 8.10 3.80 -0.15
N LEU A 26 8.21 2.82 0.76
CA LEU A 26 7.61 2.89 2.09
C LEU A 26 8.22 4.00 2.94
N ASP A 27 9.55 4.15 2.94
CA ASP A 27 10.27 5.21 3.65
C ASP A 27 9.86 6.60 3.14
N ARG A 28 9.67 6.72 1.82
CA ARG A 28 9.22 7.97 1.21
C ARG A 28 7.77 8.27 1.53
N LEU A 29 6.88 7.26 1.55
CA LEU A 29 5.51 7.43 2.02
C LEU A 29 5.45 7.80 3.50
N ALA A 30 6.35 7.29 4.34
CA ALA A 30 6.42 7.67 5.75
C ALA A 30 6.91 9.10 5.97
N SER A 31 7.82 9.58 5.11
CA SER A 31 8.45 10.91 5.25
C SER A 31 7.74 12.04 4.51
N GLU A 32 7.16 11.75 3.34
CA GLU A 32 6.45 12.70 2.48
C GLU A 32 4.92 12.49 2.50
N GLY A 33 4.44 11.45 3.17
CA GLY A 33 3.03 11.14 3.27
C GLY A 33 2.23 12.22 4.02
N PRO A 34 0.90 12.25 3.83
CA PRO A 34 0.03 13.12 4.59
C PRO A 34 0.23 12.91 6.11
N PRO A 35 0.02 13.95 6.94
CA PRO A 35 0.19 13.88 8.39
C PRO A 35 -0.58 12.68 8.97
N PRO A 36 -0.12 12.14 10.10
CA PRO A 36 -0.61 10.88 10.63
C PRO A 36 -2.13 10.88 10.68
N ILE A 37 -2.69 9.84 10.08
CA ILE A 37 -4.09 9.47 10.19
C ILE A 37 -4.43 9.53 11.69
N SER A 38 -5.54 10.19 12.06
CA SER A 38 -5.95 10.32 13.47
C SER A 38 -5.85 8.98 14.19
N GLU A 39 -5.68 8.96 15.52
CA GLU A 39 -5.58 7.70 16.29
C GLU A 39 -6.73 6.73 15.97
N GLU A 40 -7.92 7.26 15.67
CA GLU A 40 -9.08 6.49 15.19
C GLU A 40 -8.85 5.84 13.81
N LEU A 41 -8.32 6.58 12.84
CA LEU A 41 -8.02 6.04 11.52
C LEU A 41 -6.83 5.08 11.53
N LYS A 42 -5.85 5.31 12.42
CA LYS A 42 -4.75 4.37 12.67
C LYS A 42 -5.26 3.04 13.23
N ALA A 43 -6.19 3.08 14.19
CA ALA A 43 -6.82 1.87 14.73
C ALA A 43 -7.58 1.09 13.65
N ILE A 44 -8.33 1.78 12.77
CA ILE A 44 -9.02 1.16 11.63
C ILE A 44 -8.02 0.51 10.68
N PHE A 45 -6.91 1.19 10.37
CA PHE A 45 -5.87 0.66 9.49
C PHE A 45 -5.24 -0.62 10.06
N MET A 46 -4.85 -0.63 11.35
CA MET A 46 -4.27 -1.80 12.01
C MET A 46 -5.24 -2.99 12.01
N GLN A 47 -6.54 -2.74 12.23
CA GLN A 47 -7.55 -3.79 12.21
C GLN A 47 -7.72 -4.42 10.81
N ARG A 48 -7.63 -3.61 9.75
CA ARG A 48 -7.66 -4.09 8.36
C ARG A 48 -6.40 -4.85 7.98
N GLU A 49 -5.25 -4.40 8.45
CA GLU A 49 -3.97 -5.09 8.26
C GLU A 49 -3.96 -6.47 8.92
N GLU A 50 -4.42 -6.59 10.18
CA GLU A 50 -4.57 -7.87 10.86
C GLU A 50 -5.53 -8.81 10.12
N ALA A 51 -6.66 -8.29 9.62
CA ALA A 51 -7.62 -9.07 8.84
C ALA A 51 -7.01 -9.57 7.52
N PHE A 52 -6.23 -8.74 6.83
CA PHE A 52 -5.54 -9.12 5.59
C PHE A 52 -4.49 -10.21 5.85
N PHE A 53 -3.68 -10.11 6.91
CA PHE A 53 -2.70 -11.15 7.23
C PHE A 53 -3.33 -12.46 7.68
N ALA A 54 -4.50 -12.40 8.34
CA ALA A 54 -5.26 -13.59 8.72
C ALA A 54 -5.90 -14.29 7.50
N GLU A 55 -6.45 -13.53 6.55
CA GLU A 55 -7.12 -14.04 5.36
C GLU A 55 -6.72 -13.23 4.10
N PRO A 56 -5.54 -13.50 3.49
CA PRO A 56 -4.98 -12.67 2.39
C PRO A 56 -5.83 -12.63 1.12
N ASN A 57 -6.73 -13.61 0.97
CA ASN A 57 -7.63 -13.74 -0.19
C ASN A 57 -9.00 -13.07 0.07
N ARG A 58 -9.19 -12.47 1.24
CA ARG A 58 -10.45 -11.88 1.69
C ARG A 58 -10.21 -10.41 2.03
N GLY A 59 -9.91 -9.63 1.01
CA GLY A 59 -9.78 -8.17 1.08
C GLY A 59 -10.87 -7.47 0.28
N GLU A 60 -11.26 -6.29 0.73
CA GLU A 60 -12.04 -5.34 -0.09
C GLU A 60 -11.16 -4.84 -1.24
N SER A 61 -11.77 -4.53 -2.39
CA SER A 61 -10.99 -4.01 -3.51
C SER A 61 -10.37 -2.67 -3.15
N TRP A 62 -9.21 -2.34 -3.72
CA TRP A 62 -8.58 -1.03 -3.50
C TRP A 62 -9.51 0.13 -3.89
N ASP A 63 -10.39 -0.07 -4.87
CA ASP A 63 -11.37 0.92 -5.28
C ASP A 63 -12.42 1.20 -4.19
N ASP A 64 -12.86 0.16 -3.46
CA ASP A 64 -13.78 0.30 -2.33
C ASP A 64 -13.12 1.01 -1.15
N VAL A 65 -11.91 0.59 -0.79
CA VAL A 65 -11.13 1.20 0.31
C VAL A 65 -10.82 2.68 0.01
N ARG A 66 -10.47 2.99 -1.24
CA ARG A 66 -10.16 4.35 -1.67
C ARG A 66 -11.41 5.25 -1.60
N ALA A 67 -12.57 4.77 -2.03
CA ALA A 67 -13.81 5.53 -1.99
C ALA A 67 -14.25 5.87 -0.55
N GLU A 68 -14.02 4.96 0.39
CA GLU A 68 -14.30 5.17 1.81
C GLU A 68 -13.37 6.21 2.44
N LEU A 69 -12.06 6.12 2.19
CA LEU A 69 -11.07 6.96 2.86
C LEU A 69 -10.98 8.39 2.30
N PHE A 70 -11.25 8.58 1.00
CA PHE A 70 -11.00 9.86 0.33
C PHE A 70 -12.26 10.54 -0.22
N GLY A 71 -13.42 9.89 -0.12
CA GLY A 71 -14.66 10.38 -0.74
C GLY A 71 -14.67 10.27 -2.26
N ARG A 72 -15.86 10.43 -2.87
CA ARG A 72 -16.05 10.42 -4.34
C ARG A 72 -15.51 11.68 -5.01
#